data_AF-A0A2K9J0F3-F1
#
_entry.id   AF-A0A2K9J0F3-F1
#
_cell.length_a   1.000
_cell.length_b   1.000
_cell.length_c   1.000
_cell.angle_alpha   90.00
_cell.angle_beta   90.00
_cell.angle_gamma   90.00
#
_symmetry.space_group_name_H-M   'P 1'
#
loop_
_entity.id
_entity.type
_entity.pdbx_description
1 polymer ?
#
loop_
_entity_poly.entity_id
_entity_poly.type
_entity_poly.pdbx_seq_one_letter_code
_entity_poly.pdbx_strand_id
1 'polypeptide(L)' 'MHMCATCGRRLKDSKSIDRGYGPVCYKKHLKALSDKEFEKGQLTIDEVLEDAV' A
#
# COMPACT_ATOMS: atom_id res chain seq x y z
N MET A 1 2.11 -23.93 -5.06
CA MET A 1 3.39 -23.25 -4.73
C MET A 1 3.07 -21.79 -4.43
N HIS A 2 3.31 -21.31 -3.21
CA HIS A 2 2.97 -19.94 -2.83
C HIS A 2 4.11 -18.97 -3.19
N MET A 3 3.78 -17.90 -3.89
CA MET A 3 4.72 -16.92 -4.44
C MET A 3 4.30 -15.52 -4.01
N CYS A 4 5.29 -14.67 -3.72
CA CYS A 4 5.05 -13.26 -3.38
C CYS A 4 4.43 -12.53 -4.59
N ALA A 5 3.27 -11.91 -4.42
CA ALA A 5 2.60 -11.19 -5.51
C ALA A 5 3.40 -9.99 -6.06
N THR A 6 4.32 -9.41 -5.27
CA THR A 6 5.14 -8.27 -5.73
C THR A 6 6.41 -8.69 -6.47
N CYS A 7 7.12 -9.72 -5.99
CA CYS A 7 8.47 -10.03 -6.46
C CYS A 7 8.67 -11.46 -6.94
N GLY A 8 7.62 -12.29 -6.92
CA GLY A 8 7.66 -13.67 -7.41
C GLY A 8 8.54 -14.63 -6.62
N ARG A 9 9.13 -14.24 -5.47
CA ARG A 9 9.92 -15.15 -4.64
C ARG A 9 9.01 -16.15 -3.89
N ARG A 10 9.50 -17.39 -3.73
CA ARG A 10 8.80 -18.46 -3.00
C ARG A 10 8.60 -18.08 -1.53
N LEU A 11 7.37 -18.22 -1.04
CA LEU A 11 7.00 -17.99 0.35
C LEU A 11 7.20 -19.28 1.16
N LYS A 12 7.75 -19.14 2.37
CA LYS A 12 8.13 -20.28 3.22
C LYS A 12 7.30 -20.35 4.51
N ASP A 13 7.10 -19.21 5.15
CA ASP A 13 6.34 -19.11 6.39
C ASP A 13 4.83 -18.98 6.15
N SER A 14 4.02 -19.58 7.03
CA SER A 14 2.56 -19.56 6.93
C SER A 14 2.02 -18.13 6.82
N LYS A 15 2.50 -17.22 7.67
CA LYS A 15 2.04 -15.82 7.66
C LYS A 15 2.27 -15.14 6.31
N SER A 16 3.40 -15.38 5.66
CA SER A 16 3.66 -14.85 4.32
C SER A 16 2.77 -15.49 3.28
N ILE A 17 2.53 -16.80 3.38
CA ILE A 17 1.61 -17.53 2.50
C ILE A 17 0.19 -16.96 2.61
N ASP A 18 -0.32 -16.80 3.83
CA ASP A 18 -1.67 -16.32 4.10
C ASP A 18 -1.90 -14.91 3.55
N ARG A 19 -0.92 -14.02 3.72
CA ARG A 19 -0.98 -12.65 3.16
C ARG A 19 -0.60 -12.56 1.68
N GLY A 20 -0.04 -13.60 1.07
CA GLY A 20 0.45 -13.60 -0.32
C GLY A 20 1.70 -12.75 -0.59
N TYR A 21 2.37 -12.25 0.45
CA TYR A 21 3.55 -11.39 0.35
C TYR A 21 4.67 -11.86 1.27
N GLY A 22 5.92 -11.72 0.82
CA GLY A 22 7.08 -11.79 1.72
C GLY A 22 7.10 -10.59 2.68
N PRO A 23 7.84 -10.66 3.80
CA PRO A 23 7.78 -9.65 4.88
C PRO A 23 8.11 -8.23 4.42
N VAL A 24 9.15 -8.08 3.60
CA VAL A 24 9.56 -6.78 3.07
C VAL A 24 8.53 -6.24 2.08
N CYS A 25 8.02 -7.08 1.18
CA CYS A 25 7.00 -6.69 0.20
C CYS A 25 5.70 -6.30 0.89
N TYR A 26 5.31 -7.02 1.95
CA TYR A 26 4.13 -6.70 2.75
C TYR A 26 4.24 -5.34 3.43
N LYS A 27 5.40 -5.01 4.02
CA LYS A 27 5.63 -3.69 4.63
C LYS A 27 5.48 -2.56 3.60
N LYS A 28 6.00 -2.75 2.39
CA LYS A 28 5.84 -1.78 1.29
C LYS A 28 4.40 -1.67 0.81
N HIS A 29 3.69 -2.80 0.71
CA HIS A 29 2.27 -2.83 0.36
C HIS A 29 1.43 -2.04 1.37
N LEU A 30 1.62 -2.27 2.68
CA LEU A 30 0.93 -1.52 3.72
C LEU A 30 1.24 -0.02 3.67
N LYS A 31 2.50 0.35 3.43
CA LYS A 31 2.86 1.76 3.25
C LYS A 31 2.12 2.38 2.06
N ALA A 32 2.11 1.70 0.91
CA ALA A 32 1.41 2.20 -0.27
C ALA A 32 -0.12 2.32 -0.06
N LEU A 33 -0.72 1.44 0.74
CA LEU A 33 -2.14 1.57 1.12
C LEU A 33 -2.36 2.78 2.02
N SER A 34 -1.52 2.96 3.05
CA SER A 34 -1.60 4.10 3.95
C SER A 34 -1.38 5.43 3.23
N ASP A 35 -0.41 5.50 2.31
CA ASP A 35 -0.14 6.71 1.53
C ASP A 35 -1.36 7.04 0.64
N LYS A 36 -1.98 6.03 0.00
CA LYS A 36 -3.23 6.21 -0.78
C LYS A 36 -4.42 6.65 0.06
N GLU A 37 -4.53 6.18 1.31
CA GLU A 37 -5.60 6.62 2.21
C GLU A 37 -5.40 8.06 2.65
N PHE A 38 -4.15 8.47 2.89
CA PHE A 38 -3.80 9.85 3.20
C PHE A 38 -4.09 10.80 2.04
N GLU A 39 -3.69 10.43 0.82
CA GLU A 39 -3.93 11.23 -0.40
C GLU A 39 -5.41 11.51 -0.64
N LYS A 40 -6.32 10.58 -0.30
CA LYS A 40 -7.77 10.79 -0.45
C LYS A 40 -8.33 11.93 0.40
N GLY A 41 -7.68 12.27 1.51
CA GLY A 41 -8.11 13.33 2.41
C GLY A 41 -7.39 14.67 2.19
N GLN A 42 -6.44 14.72 1.25
CA GLN A 42 -5.63 15.91 1.00
C GLN A 42 -6.35 16.81 -0.01
N LEU A 43 -6.63 18.05 0.39
CA LEU A 43 -7.04 19.13 -0.51
C LEU A 43 -5.80 19.90 -0.96
N THR A 44 -5.81 20.34 -2.21
CA THR A 44 -4.82 21.28 -2.74
C THR A 44 -5.15 22.72 -2.31
N ILE A 45 -4.15 23.61 -2.31
CA ILE A 45 -4.35 25.02 -1.95
C ILE A 45 -5.31 25.70 -2.93
N ASP A 46 -5.21 25.35 -4.21
CA ASP A 46 -6.07 25.91 -5.26
C ASP A 46 -7.54 25.55 -5.02
N GLU A 47 -7.84 24.28 -4.68
CA GLU A 47 -9.21 23.83 -4.33
C GLU A 47 -9.78 24.60 -3.13
N VAL A 48 -8.97 24.88 -2.12
CA VAL A 48 -9.41 25.65 -0.93
C VAL A 48 -9.66 27.11 -1.27
N LEU A 49 -8.86 27.70 -2.16
CA LEU A 49 -9.00 29.11 -2.55
C LEU A 49 -10.18 29.34 -3.49
N GLU A 50 -10.53 28.37 -4.35
CA GLU A 50 -11.72 28.43 -5.20
C GLU A 50 -13.03 28.44 -4.41
N ASP A 51 -13.11 27.69 -3.30
CA ASP A 51 -14.29 27.64 -2.44
C ASP A 51 -14.49 28.92 -1.57
N ALA A 52 -13.48 29.79 -1.49
CA ALA A 52 -13.47 30.96 -0.61
C ALA A 52 -13.91 32.28 -1.28
N VAL A 53 -14.22 32.26 -2.58
CA VAL A 53 -14.58 33.43 -3.40
C VAL A 53 -16.02 33.32 -3.88
#